data_AF-A0A368VH04-F1
#
_entry.id   AF-A0A368VH04-F1
#
_cell.length_a   1.000
_cell.length_b   1.000
_cell.length_c   1.000
_cell.angle_alpha   90.00
_cell.angle_beta   90.00
_cell.angle_gamma   90.00
#
_symmetry.space_group_name_H-M   'P 1'
#
loop_
_entity.id
_entity.type
_entity.pdbx_description
1 polymer ?
#
loop_
_entity_poly.entity_id
_entity_poly.type
_entity_poly.pdbx_seq_one_letter_code
_entity_poly.pdbx_strand_id
1 'polypeptide(L)'
;MDWNFDTPENIQEFIVHLVNELEGIGETDLLRELKDWRDTFFTTSTEYFGELLVITKQLLNNKPKLSRTDIKNLKRLMLTLEDVLRG
;
A
#
# COMPACT_ATOMS: atom_id res chain seq x y z
N MET A 1 -4.99 12.95 7.03
CA MET A 1 -4.07 13.44 5.98
C MET A 1 -4.59 12.95 4.64
N ASP A 2 -4.68 13.81 3.62
CA ASP A 2 -4.95 13.36 2.25
C ASP A 2 -3.59 13.15 1.58
N TRP A 3 -3.27 11.91 1.21
CA TRP A 3 -2.00 11.56 0.61
C TRP A 3 -2.00 11.84 -0.90
N ASN A 4 -0.81 12.08 -1.45
CA ASN A 4 -0.54 12.19 -2.89
C ASN A 4 0.24 10.95 -3.34
N PHE A 5 0.04 10.46 -4.57
CA PHE A 5 0.73 9.30 -5.13
C PHE A 5 1.42 9.60 -6.46
N ASP A 6 1.73 10.87 -6.73
CA ASP A 6 2.40 11.31 -7.97
C ASP A 6 3.86 10.83 -8.08
N THR A 7 4.50 10.46 -6.97
CA THR A 7 5.90 10.01 -6.95
C THR A 7 6.08 8.73 -6.13
N PRO A 8 7.10 7.90 -6.45
CA PRO A 8 7.43 6.71 -5.67
C PRO A 8 7.73 7.01 -4.20
N GLU A 9 8.34 8.16 -3.89
CA GLU A 9 8.66 8.57 -2.52
C GLU A 9 7.39 8.78 -1.69
N ASN A 10 6.38 9.45 -2.23
CA ASN A 10 5.12 9.64 -1.52
C ASN A 10 4.38 8.32 -1.28
N ILE A 11 4.50 7.37 -2.22
CA ILE A 11 3.98 6.01 -2.05
C ILE A 11 4.71 5.32 -0.89
N GLN A 12 6.05 5.37 -0.87
CA GLN A 12 6.86 4.78 0.21
C GLN A 12 6.52 5.37 1.58
N GLU A 13 6.40 6.70 1.70
CA GLU A 13 5.99 7.35 2.94
C GLU A 13 4.60 6.88 3.40
N PHE A 14 3.65 6.74 2.48
CA PHE A 14 2.33 6.22 2.80
C PHE A 14 2.38 4.75 3.23
N ILE A 15 3.24 3.92 2.64
CA ILE A 15 3.42 2.54 3.06
C ILE A 15 4.00 2.47 4.48
N VAL A 16 4.98 3.32 4.82
CA VAL A 16 5.50 3.43 6.19
C VAL A 16 4.40 3.82 7.18
N HIS A 17 3.55 4.78 6.81
CA HIS A 17 2.38 5.15 7.61
C HIS A 17 1.43 3.95 7.81
N LEU A 18 1.08 3.24 6.75
CA LEU A 18 0.21 2.05 6.83
C LEU A 18 0.80 0.94 7.70
N VAL A 19 2.10 0.69 7.62
CA VAL A 19 2.78 -0.28 8.49
C VAL A 19 2.58 0.08 9.96
N ASN A 20 2.77 1.36 10.33
CA ASN A 20 2.58 1.81 11.70
C ASN A 20 1.11 1.70 12.15
N GLU A 21 0.15 2.01 11.28
CA GLU A 21 -1.27 1.86 11.59
C GLU A 21 -1.67 0.39 11.78
N LEU A 22 -1.19 -0.51 10.92
CA LEU A 22 -1.42 -1.95 11.02
C LEU A 22 -0.81 -2.53 12.31
N GLU A 23 0.39 -2.09 12.68
CA GLU A 23 1.00 -2.40 13.99
C GLU A 23 0.14 -1.92 15.14
N GLY A 24 -0.34 -0.68 15.09
CA GLY A 24 -1.15 -0.07 16.14
C GLY A 24 -2.48 -0.78 16.39
N ILE A 25 -3.08 -1.38 15.35
CA ILE A 25 -4.33 -2.15 15.48
C ILE A 25 -4.12 -3.64 15.75
N GLY A 26 -2.87 -4.11 15.80
CA GLY A 26 -2.53 -5.52 16.03
C GLY A 26 -2.79 -6.43 14.83
N GLU A 27 -2.85 -5.89 13.62
CA GLU A 27 -2.91 -6.70 12.39
C GLU A 27 -1.53 -7.27 12.10
N THR A 28 -1.42 -8.58 11.91
CA THR A 28 -0.11 -9.26 11.86
C THR A 28 0.17 -9.89 10.50
N ASP A 29 -0.82 -10.51 9.88
CA ASP A 29 -0.65 -11.19 8.59
C ASP A 29 -0.37 -10.20 7.46
N LEU A 30 -1.23 -9.19 7.31
CA LEU A 30 -1.08 -8.16 6.26
C LEU A 30 0.08 -7.21 6.53
N LEU A 31 0.39 -6.99 7.81
CA LEU A 31 1.55 -6.22 8.22
C LEU A 31 2.84 -6.89 7.75
N ARG A 32 2.95 -8.22 7.91
CA ARG A 32 4.11 -8.97 7.45
C ARG A 32 4.27 -8.86 5.95
N GLU A 33 3.20 -9.09 5.17
CA GLU A 33 3.25 -8.97 3.71
C GLU A 33 3.69 -7.58 3.25
N LEU A 34 3.17 -6.53 3.87
CA LEU A 34 3.54 -5.15 3.52
C LEU A 34 5.00 -4.81 3.89
N LYS A 35 5.52 -5.35 5.00
CA LYS A 35 6.93 -5.21 5.39
C LYS A 35 7.85 -5.99 4.45
N ASP A 36 7.48 -7.23 4.11
CA ASP A 36 8.25 -8.07 3.20
C ASP A 36 8.33 -7.40 1.82
N TRP A 37 7.23 -6.83 1.32
CA TRP A 37 7.23 -6.04 0.10
C TRP A 37 8.17 -4.83 0.20
N ARG A 38 8.10 -4.06 1.29
CA ARG A 38 8.95 -2.88 1.48
C ARG A 38 10.44 -3.24 1.47
N ASP A 39 10.79 -4.37 2.06
CA ASP A 39 12.18 -4.83 2.19
C ASP A 39 12.66 -5.64 0.95
N THR A 40 11.76 -5.91 0.01
CA THR A 40 12.07 -6.62 -1.24
C THR A 40 12.78 -5.70 -2.23
N PHE A 41 13.86 -6.20 -2.83
CA PHE A 41 14.51 -5.55 -3.96
C PHE A 41 13.79 -5.93 -5.27
N PHE A 42 13.13 -4.96 -5.89
CA PHE A 42 12.46 -5.15 -7.18
C PHE A 42 13.39 -4.78 -8.33
N THR A 43 13.41 -5.60 -9.38
CA THR A 43 14.28 -5.37 -10.53
C THR A 43 13.66 -4.44 -11.56
N THR A 44 12.33 -4.33 -11.56
CA THR A 44 11.57 -3.46 -12.45
C THR A 44 10.49 -2.67 -11.72
N SER A 45 10.12 -1.51 -12.26
CA SER A 45 9.00 -0.72 -11.75
C SER A 45 7.66 -1.47 -11.87
N THR A 46 7.50 -2.31 -12.90
CA THR A 46 6.28 -3.12 -13.09
C THR A 46 6.13 -4.17 -11.99
N GLU A 47 7.20 -4.87 -11.61
CA GLU A 47 7.19 -5.79 -10.46
C GLU A 47 6.87 -5.03 -9.17
N TYR A 48 7.54 -3.90 -8.93
CA TYR A 48 7.34 -3.06 -7.76
C TYR A 48 5.87 -2.63 -7.61
N PHE A 49 5.28 -2.03 -8.64
CA PHE A 49 3.90 -1.55 -8.62
C PHE A 49 2.88 -2.69 -8.66
N GLY A 50 3.19 -3.79 -9.36
CA GLY A 50 2.34 -4.97 -9.46
C GLY A 50 2.14 -5.66 -8.11
N GLU A 51 3.23 -5.95 -7.40
CA GLU A 51 3.17 -6.55 -6.06
C GLU A 51 2.47 -5.62 -5.06
N LEU A 52 2.74 -4.32 -5.15
CA LEU A 52 2.06 -3.34 -4.28
C LEU A 52 0.55 -3.30 -4.53
N LEU A 53 0.12 -3.42 -5.78
CA LEU A 53 -1.29 -3.45 -6.13
C LEU A 53 -1.99 -4.68 -5.54
N VAL A 54 -1.33 -5.84 -5.56
CA VAL A 54 -1.85 -7.08 -4.96
C VAL A 54 -2.07 -6.89 -3.45
N ILE A 55 -1.07 -6.39 -2.73
CA ILE A 55 -1.15 -6.15 -1.29
C ILE A 55 -2.22 -5.10 -0.95
N THR A 56 -2.31 -4.03 -1.74
CA THR A 56 -3.34 -3.00 -1.57
C THR A 56 -4.75 -3.58 -1.73
N LYS A 57 -4.96 -4.48 -2.70
CA LYS A 57 -6.24 -5.17 -2.89
C LYS A 57 -6.57 -6.12 -1.73
N GLN A 58 -5.59 -6.85 -1.21
CA GLN A 58 -5.77 -7.70 -0.02
C GLN A 58 -6.14 -6.87 1.21
N LEU A 59 -5.44 -5.75 1.46
CA LEU A 59 -5.78 -4.81 2.53
C LEU A 59 -7.23 -4.31 2.42
N LEU A 60 -7.67 -3.93 1.22
CA LEU A 60 -9.05 -3.46 1.01
C LEU A 60 -10.10 -4.59 1.17
N ASN A 61 -9.77 -5.82 0.78
CA ASN A 61 -10.66 -6.98 0.88
C ASN A 61 -10.80 -7.50 2.31
N ASN A 62 -9.69 -7.58 3.05
CA ASN A 62 -9.68 -8.06 4.43
C ASN A 62 -10.28 -7.06 5.42
N LYS A 63 -10.40 -5.78 5.02
CA LYS A 63 -11.02 -4.71 5.83
C LYS A 63 -10.45 -4.65 7.26
N PRO A 64 -9.12 -4.51 7.41
CA PRO A 64 -8.52 -4.27 8.73
C PRO A 64 -9.13 -3.01 9.34
N LYS A 65 -9.03 -2.86 10.67
CA LYS A 65 -9.60 -1.74 11.44
C LYS A 65 -8.88 -0.40 11.22
N LEU A 66 -8.50 -0.10 9.99
CA LEU A 66 -7.92 1.16 9.57
C LEU A 66 -8.94 2.30 9.63
N SER A 67 -8.46 3.52 9.74
CA SER A 67 -9.32 4.70 9.71
C SER A 67 -10.03 4.84 8.36
N ARG A 68 -11.18 5.51 8.35
CA ARG A 68 -11.89 5.82 7.08
C ARG A 68 -11.00 6.60 6.11
N THR A 69 -10.11 7.43 6.63
CA THR A 69 -9.15 8.21 5.84
C THR A 69 -8.11 7.30 5.19
N ASP A 70 -7.55 6.34 5.92
CA ASP A 70 -6.57 5.39 5.36
C ASP A 70 -7.21 4.47 4.32
N ILE A 71 -8.45 4.02 4.53
CA ILE A 71 -9.19 3.26 3.53
C ILE A 71 -9.43 4.08 2.26
N LYS A 72 -9.75 5.38 2.38
CA LYS A 72 -9.89 6.29 1.23
C LYS A 72 -8.56 6.43 0.48
N ASN A 73 -7.45 6.58 1.20
CA ASN A 73 -6.12 6.72 0.62
C ASN A 73 -5.64 5.40 -0.03
N LEU A 74 -5.89 4.25 0.58
CA LEU A 74 -5.65 2.92 -0.02
C LEU A 74 -6.39 2.74 -1.34
N LYS A 75 -7.66 3.16 -1.42
CA LYS A 75 -8.42 3.11 -2.68
C LYS A 75 -7.82 4.02 -3.74
N ARG A 76 -7.36 5.21 -3.37
CA ARG A 76 -6.68 6.13 -4.28
C ARG A 76 -5.36 5.54 -4.78
N LEU A 77 -4.55 4.97 -3.88
CA LEU A 77 -3.33 4.26 -4.24
C LEU A 77 -3.62 3.13 -5.24
N MET A 78 -4.61 2.29 -4.96
CA MET A 78 -5.02 1.21 -5.87
C MET A 78 -5.32 1.71 -7.28
N LEU A 79 -6.09 2.80 -7.41
CA LEU A 79 -6.42 3.39 -8.70
C LEU A 79 -5.18 3.95 -9.41
N THR A 80 -4.28 4.62 -8.68
CA THR A 80 -3.02 5.11 -9.23
C THR A 80 -2.16 3.96 -9.76
N LEU A 81 -2.04 2.87 -9.00
CA LEU A 81 -1.26 1.70 -9.41
C LEU A 81 -1.87 1.00 -10.64
N GLU A 82 -3.20 0.89 -10.70
CA GLU A 82 -3.90 0.34 -11.87
C GLU A 82 -3.68 1.19 -13.13
N ASP A 83 -3.63 2.51 -12.99
CA ASP A 83 -3.36 3.43 -14.10
C ASP A 83 -1.92 3.30 -14.60
N VAL A 84 -0.95 3.29 -13.67
CA VAL A 84 0.48 3.10 -13.97
C VAL A 84 0.76 1.77 -14.69
N LEU A 85 0.06 0.70 -14.33
CA LEU A 85 0.24 -0.62 -14.94
C LEU A 85 -0.53 -0.81 -16.26
N ARG A 86 -1.44 0.12 -16.61
CA ARG A 86 -2.18 0.12 -17.88
C ARG A 86 -1.53 0.98 -18.98
N GLY A 87 -0.71 1.95 -18.58
CA GLY A 87 0.08 2.79 -19.49
C GLY A 87 1.17 2.01 -20.23
#